data_AF-A0A7J8D4M7-F1
#
_entry.id   AF-A0A7J8D4M7-F1
#
_cell.length_a   1.000
_cell.length_b   1.000
_cell.length_c   1.000
_cell.angle_alpha   90.00
_cell.angle_beta   90.00
_cell.angle_gamma   90.00
#
_symmetry.space_group_name_H-M   'P 1'
#
loop_
_entity.id
_entity.type
_entity.pdbx_description
1 polymer ?
#
loop_
_entity_poly.entity_id
_entity_poly.type
_entity_poly.pdbx_seq_one_letter_code
_entity_poly.pdbx_strand_id
1 'polypeptide(L)'
;MEDSTTDTEQEEEEKTEKDQEDPIYAIAPTVNTQDERFIDLSTSPAFICLHELHAMGKLPGTRMAELKAKYTLLHDTVVSTQESEVQLLQNAKRFTEQIEQQQFHLQQADNFPEAFSTEVSKMREQLLKYQNEYNAVKEREFHNQYRLNSLMEEKSIIIKEFEKIPKPGEMEKKMRILRESTEELRKETMQKKIEIKNLREDLTSKQKQLIKEQKELEELLEYQVTLKDEVVHHQAIPVQIGKEIEKTTRKKVEMEKKKIVLEYELKELNDSLKKVETKINAIMEEKEDVIKEVEGKRALLEVKEREYNQLVKLLELTRENEATSLTERGILDLNLRNSLIDKQNYHDELSRKQREKERDFRNLKKMELLLKVSWDALTQTQALHQRLLLEMEAIPKDDSALSERRRELHKEVEVAKRNLTQQVNINSYLSF
;
A
#
# COMPACT_ATOMS: atom_id res chain seq x y z
N MET A 1 17.38 110.54 -46.38
CA MET A 1 17.63 110.10 -45.00
C MET A 1 19.13 110.19 -44.84
N GLU A 2 19.58 111.43 -44.58
CA GLU A 2 20.03 111.91 -43.25
C GLU A 2 21.50 111.50 -43.06
N ASP A 3 22.51 112.32 -42.83
CA ASP A 3 22.75 113.77 -42.61
C ASP A 3 24.23 114.04 -43.01
N SER A 4 24.67 115.17 -43.57
CA SER A 4 24.98 116.47 -42.90
C SER A 4 25.93 116.30 -41.70
N THR A 5 27.09 116.93 -41.49
CA THR A 5 27.67 118.26 -41.78
C THR A 5 29.18 118.18 -41.43
N THR A 6 30.12 118.70 -42.24
CA THR A 6 30.90 119.95 -42.05
C THR A 6 31.14 120.42 -40.60
N ASP A 7 32.41 120.62 -40.23
CA ASP A 7 32.86 121.77 -39.44
C ASP A 7 34.34 122.06 -39.71
N THR A 8 34.61 123.30 -40.14
CA THR A 8 35.94 123.90 -40.33
C THR A 8 35.96 125.18 -39.50
N GLU A 9 37.08 125.38 -38.82
CA GLU A 9 37.42 126.45 -37.89
C GLU A 9 37.14 127.86 -38.41
N GLN A 10 36.73 128.76 -37.52
CA GLN A 10 37.00 130.19 -37.66
C GLN A 10 37.40 130.81 -36.33
N GLU A 11 38.50 131.56 -36.43
CA GLU A 11 39.19 132.36 -35.43
C GLU A 11 38.36 133.57 -34.99
N GLU A 12 38.46 133.94 -33.71
CA GLU A 12 38.04 135.25 -33.21
C GLU A 12 39.26 136.10 -32.86
N GLU A 13 39.25 137.29 -33.48
CA GLU A 13 39.65 138.62 -33.01
C GLU A 13 40.92 138.81 -32.17
N GLU A 14 41.81 139.71 -32.64
CA GLU A 14 42.14 140.90 -31.86
C GLU A 14 42.73 142.03 -32.73
N LYS A 15 42.22 143.25 -32.49
CA LYS A 15 42.70 144.53 -33.02
C LYS A 15 43.92 145.01 -32.22
N THR A 16 44.80 145.79 -32.84
CA THR A 16 45.58 146.89 -32.21
C THR A 16 46.35 147.61 -33.34
N GLU A 17 45.89 148.78 -33.79
CA GLU A 17 46.30 150.13 -33.33
C GLU A 17 47.80 150.42 -33.42
N LYS A 18 48.08 151.52 -34.14
CA LYS A 18 49.38 152.16 -34.32
C LYS A 18 49.87 152.68 -32.98
N ASP A 19 51.17 152.56 -32.70
CA ASP A 19 51.90 153.61 -31.98
C ASP A 19 53.33 153.73 -32.50
N GLN A 20 53.64 154.93 -33.00
CA GLN A 20 55.00 155.44 -33.17
C GLN A 20 55.49 155.85 -31.79
N GLU A 21 56.48 155.17 -31.23
CA GLU A 21 57.31 155.74 -30.16
C GLU A 21 58.70 156.05 -30.72
N ASP A 22 58.93 157.35 -30.92
CA ASP A 22 60.24 157.91 -31.22
C ASP A 22 61.23 157.67 -30.05
N PRO A 23 62.53 157.57 -30.33
CA PRO A 23 63.49 156.90 -29.47
C PRO A 23 64.00 157.80 -28.35
N ILE A 24 64.06 157.25 -27.14
CA ILE A 24 64.77 157.87 -26.01
C ILE A 24 66.27 157.55 -26.13
N TYR A 25 67.05 158.55 -26.55
CA TYR A 25 68.52 158.53 -26.51
C TYR A 25 69.01 158.79 -25.08
N ALA A 26 69.80 157.86 -24.53
CA ALA A 26 70.55 158.09 -23.30
C ALA A 26 71.94 158.68 -23.63
N ILE A 27 72.15 159.93 -23.20
CA ILE A 27 73.40 160.69 -23.28
C ILE A 27 74.43 160.10 -22.29
N ALA A 28 75.66 159.88 -22.75
CA ALA A 28 76.76 159.35 -21.93
C ALA A 28 77.27 160.37 -20.89
N PRO A 29 77.65 159.95 -19.66
CA PRO A 29 78.25 160.85 -18.68
C PRO A 29 79.72 161.15 -19.03
N THR A 30 80.06 162.43 -19.08
CA THR A 30 81.45 162.92 -19.14
C THR A 30 82.07 162.88 -17.76
N VAL A 31 83.14 162.10 -17.58
CA VAL A 31 84.04 162.23 -16.42
C VAL A 31 85.48 162.34 -16.89
N ASN A 32 86.08 163.46 -16.53
CA ASN A 32 87.44 163.89 -16.78
C ASN A 32 88.39 163.15 -15.82
N THR A 33 89.17 162.18 -16.32
CA THR A 33 90.29 161.56 -15.58
C THR A 33 91.58 161.82 -16.34
N GLN A 34 92.65 162.18 -15.62
CA GLN A 34 93.96 162.46 -16.19
C GLN A 34 94.52 161.19 -16.83
N ASP A 35 95.16 161.35 -18.00
CA ASP A 35 95.69 160.24 -18.79
C ASP A 35 96.99 159.71 -18.14
N GLU A 36 96.92 158.56 -17.47
CA GLU A 36 98.05 157.98 -16.72
C GLU A 36 99.12 157.37 -17.64
N ARG A 37 98.84 157.24 -18.95
CA ARG A 37 99.74 156.65 -19.95
C ARG A 37 101.11 157.33 -20.09
N PHE A 38 101.25 158.57 -19.63
CA PHE A 38 102.48 159.36 -19.76
C PHE A 38 103.23 159.57 -18.44
N ILE A 39 102.87 158.85 -17.36
CA ILE A 39 103.53 159.00 -16.06
C ILE A 39 104.82 158.18 -16.01
N ASP A 40 105.96 158.86 -15.78
CA ASP A 40 107.25 158.20 -15.53
C ASP A 40 107.28 157.61 -14.11
N LEU A 41 107.11 156.28 -14.03
CA LEU A 41 107.07 155.49 -12.80
C LEU A 41 108.24 155.72 -11.85
N SER A 42 109.42 156.09 -12.36
CA SER A 42 110.61 156.32 -11.54
C SER A 42 110.47 157.52 -10.59
N THR A 43 109.59 158.47 -10.94
CA THR A 43 109.27 159.68 -10.18
C THR A 43 107.94 159.58 -9.44
N SER A 44 107.26 158.43 -9.53
CA SER A 44 106.01 158.20 -8.82
C SER A 44 106.24 158.25 -7.30
N PRO A 45 105.35 158.93 -6.54
CA PRO A 45 105.43 159.00 -5.08
C PRO A 45 105.56 157.64 -4.40
N ALA A 46 104.98 156.60 -5.00
CA ALA A 46 105.07 155.23 -4.51
C ALA A 46 106.50 154.68 -4.61
N PHE A 47 107.19 154.90 -5.73
CA PHE A 47 108.59 154.49 -5.91
C PHE A 47 109.53 155.30 -5.03
N ILE A 48 109.25 156.60 -4.84
CA ILE A 48 110.02 157.50 -3.98
C ILE A 48 109.95 157.01 -2.52
N CYS A 49 108.75 156.78 -1.99
CA CYS A 49 108.60 156.37 -0.59
C CYS A 49 109.17 154.96 -0.33
N LEU A 50 109.08 154.05 -1.32
CA LEU A 50 109.72 152.73 -1.25
C LEU A 50 111.24 152.83 -1.22
N HIS A 51 111.83 153.73 -2.01
CA HIS A 51 113.27 154.02 -1.97
C HIS A 51 113.70 154.60 -0.62
N GLU A 52 112.92 155.53 -0.05
CA GLU A 52 113.19 156.13 1.26
C GLU A 52 113.16 155.09 2.39
N LEU A 53 112.14 154.22 2.42
CA LEU A 53 112.04 153.17 3.44
C LEU A 53 113.18 152.15 3.38
N HIS A 54 113.64 151.85 2.16
CA HIS A 54 114.83 151.03 1.95
C HIS A 54 116.10 151.75 2.44
N ALA A 55 116.25 153.03 2.11
CA ALA A 55 117.37 153.83 2.60
C ALA A 55 117.40 153.93 4.14
N MET A 56 116.25 153.93 4.80
CA MET A 56 116.11 153.85 6.27
C MET A 56 116.47 152.47 6.86
N GLY A 57 116.84 151.49 6.04
CA GLY A 57 117.17 150.12 6.47
C GLY A 57 115.97 149.32 6.99
N LYS A 58 114.77 149.91 7.03
CA LYS A 58 113.53 149.25 7.48
C LYS A 58 113.02 148.21 6.48
N LEU A 59 113.43 148.35 5.22
CA LEU A 59 113.01 147.46 4.16
C LEU A 59 114.23 146.87 3.44
N PRO A 60 114.34 145.53 3.39
CA PRO A 60 115.37 144.86 2.63
C PRO A 60 115.18 145.06 1.12
N GLY A 61 116.29 145.14 0.39
CA GLY A 61 116.29 145.44 -1.05
C GLY A 61 115.42 144.52 -1.92
N THR A 62 115.40 143.21 -1.66
CA THR A 62 114.55 142.24 -2.37
C THR A 62 113.06 142.53 -2.22
N ARG A 63 112.64 142.98 -1.04
CA ARG A 63 111.25 143.30 -0.77
C ARG A 63 110.82 144.61 -1.41
N MET A 64 111.75 145.58 -1.53
CA MET A 64 111.51 146.82 -2.27
C MET A 64 111.31 146.52 -3.76
N ALA A 65 112.18 145.68 -4.33
CA ALA A 65 112.06 145.26 -5.72
C ALA A 65 110.70 144.58 -5.99
N GLU A 66 110.22 143.71 -5.09
CA GLU A 66 108.91 143.07 -5.21
C GLU A 66 107.75 144.07 -5.18
N LEU A 67 107.77 145.05 -4.28
CA LEU A 67 106.72 146.08 -4.19
C LEU A 67 106.75 147.01 -5.40
N LYS A 68 107.94 147.36 -5.88
CA LYS A 68 108.09 148.10 -7.13
C LYS A 68 107.50 147.33 -8.30
N ALA A 69 107.79 146.04 -8.42
CA ALA A 69 107.21 145.18 -9.45
C ALA A 69 105.68 145.13 -9.37
N LYS A 70 105.09 145.04 -8.17
CA LYS A 70 103.63 145.06 -7.99
C LYS A 70 103.00 146.39 -8.39
N TYR A 71 103.64 147.51 -8.04
CA TYR A 71 103.12 148.82 -8.43
C TYR A 71 103.24 149.06 -9.93
N THR A 72 104.36 148.66 -10.55
CA THR A 72 104.51 148.67 -12.02
C THR A 72 103.41 147.84 -12.69
N LEU A 73 103.14 146.62 -12.18
CA LEU A 73 102.06 145.78 -12.71
C LEU A 73 100.68 146.46 -12.65
N LEU A 74 100.39 147.16 -11.55
CA LEU A 74 99.10 147.86 -11.41
C LEU A 74 99.00 149.02 -12.41
N HIS A 75 100.06 149.82 -12.54
CA HIS A 75 100.11 150.90 -13.53
C HIS A 75 99.96 150.36 -14.96
N ASP A 76 100.70 149.31 -15.31
CA ASP A 76 100.58 148.65 -16.62
C ASP A 76 99.15 148.14 -16.87
N THR A 77 98.46 147.69 -15.81
CA THR A 77 97.05 147.28 -15.91
C THR A 77 96.14 148.47 -16.21
N VAL A 78 96.32 149.61 -15.54
CA VAL A 78 95.51 150.82 -15.79
C VAL A 78 95.75 151.33 -17.22
N VAL A 79 97.01 151.42 -17.64
CA VAL A 79 97.38 151.79 -19.01
C VAL A 79 96.73 150.85 -20.02
N SER A 80 96.84 149.54 -19.82
CA SER A 80 96.18 148.52 -20.65
C SER A 80 94.66 148.72 -20.71
N THR A 81 94.00 149.04 -19.59
CA THR A 81 92.54 149.29 -19.59
C THR A 81 92.16 150.56 -20.34
N GLN A 82 92.92 151.64 -20.20
CA GLN A 82 92.68 152.89 -20.94
C GLN A 82 92.92 152.70 -22.45
N GLU A 83 93.94 151.93 -22.83
CA GLU A 83 94.16 151.55 -24.24
C GLU A 83 93.01 150.69 -24.78
N SER A 84 92.53 149.72 -23.98
CA SER A 84 91.36 148.92 -24.34
C SER A 84 90.10 149.76 -24.50
N GLU A 85 89.87 150.76 -23.65
CA GLU A 85 88.73 151.68 -23.77
C GLU A 85 88.79 152.49 -25.07
N VAL A 86 89.96 153.04 -25.39
CA VAL A 86 90.17 153.76 -26.67
C VAL A 86 89.95 152.83 -27.86
N GLN A 87 90.42 151.58 -27.81
CA GLN A 87 90.16 150.60 -28.86
C GLN A 87 88.67 150.29 -29.00
N LEU A 88 87.94 150.14 -27.89
CA LEU A 88 86.49 149.91 -27.92
C LEU A 88 85.74 151.09 -28.53
N LEU A 89 86.15 152.32 -28.25
CA LEU A 89 85.57 153.52 -28.88
C LEU A 89 85.88 153.60 -30.39
N GLN A 90 87.08 153.21 -30.82
CA GLN A 90 87.41 153.09 -32.24
C GLN A 90 86.58 151.98 -32.92
N ASN A 91 86.40 150.84 -32.25
CA ASN A 91 85.55 149.76 -32.73
C ASN A 91 84.09 150.21 -32.84
N ALA A 92 83.58 150.96 -31.86
CA ALA A 92 82.23 151.50 -31.91
C ALA A 92 82.03 152.40 -33.14
N LYS A 93 82.95 153.34 -33.40
CA LYS A 93 82.92 154.16 -34.63
C LYS A 93 82.94 153.31 -35.91
N ARG A 94 83.83 152.33 -35.98
CA ARG A 94 83.91 151.41 -37.13
C ARG A 94 82.63 150.62 -37.33
N PHE A 95 82.01 150.13 -36.24
CA PHE A 95 80.75 149.41 -36.32
C PHE A 95 79.60 150.31 -36.74
N THR A 96 79.57 151.57 -36.29
CA THR A 96 78.59 152.54 -36.77
C THR A 96 78.73 152.77 -38.28
N GLU A 97 79.95 152.97 -38.78
CA GLU A 97 80.19 153.08 -40.23
C GLU A 97 79.76 151.80 -40.99
N GLN A 98 80.00 150.62 -40.44
CA GLN A 98 79.54 149.36 -41.04
C GLN A 98 78.02 149.24 -41.05
N ILE A 99 77.34 149.69 -39.99
CA ILE A 99 75.88 149.70 -39.92
C ILE A 99 75.32 150.66 -40.96
N GLU A 100 75.90 151.86 -41.10
CA GLU A 100 75.49 152.82 -42.13
C GLU A 100 75.69 152.27 -43.54
N GLN A 101 76.82 151.60 -43.81
CA GLN A 101 77.05 150.90 -45.09
C GLN A 101 76.04 149.78 -45.32
N GLN A 102 75.73 148.96 -44.31
CA GLN A 102 74.73 147.91 -44.40
C GLN A 102 73.33 148.48 -44.64
N GLN A 103 72.98 149.57 -43.97
CA GLN A 103 71.71 150.29 -44.20
C GLN A 103 71.65 150.85 -45.62
N PHE A 104 72.74 151.43 -46.14
CA PHE A 104 72.80 151.87 -47.53
C PHE A 104 72.61 150.72 -48.52
N HIS A 105 73.24 149.56 -48.29
CA HIS A 105 73.05 148.38 -49.13
C HIS A 105 71.63 147.81 -49.04
N LEU A 106 71.02 147.81 -47.85
CA LEU A 106 69.61 147.43 -47.68
C LEU A 106 68.70 148.39 -48.44
N GLN A 107 68.94 149.69 -48.36
CA GLN A 107 68.18 150.69 -49.12
C GLN A 107 68.39 150.57 -50.64
N GLN A 108 69.55 150.08 -51.08
CA GLN A 108 69.82 149.74 -52.48
C GLN A 108 69.07 148.47 -52.91
N ALA A 109 68.90 147.50 -52.01
CA ALA A 109 68.10 146.30 -52.23
C ALA A 109 66.58 146.60 -52.25
N ASP A 110 66.11 147.54 -51.42
CA ASP A 110 64.71 147.99 -51.42
C ASP A 110 64.37 148.80 -52.69
N ASN A 111 65.35 149.48 -53.28
CA ASN A 111 65.22 150.14 -54.59
C ASN A 111 65.43 149.18 -55.78
N PHE A 112 65.55 147.87 -55.54
CA PHE A 112 65.65 146.87 -56.60
C PHE A 112 64.25 146.62 -57.20
N PRO A 113 64.06 146.73 -58.52
CA PRO A 113 62.73 146.67 -59.11
C PRO A 113 62.10 145.28 -58.93
N GLU A 114 61.03 145.18 -58.14
CA GLU A 114 60.22 143.97 -57.88
C GLU A 114 59.49 143.40 -59.11
N ALA A 115 59.66 143.98 -60.31
CA ALA A 115 58.77 143.73 -61.44
C ALA A 115 59.46 143.52 -62.79
N PHE A 116 60.57 142.77 -62.85
CA PHE A 116 61.02 142.20 -64.12
C PHE A 116 61.12 140.67 -64.02
N SER A 117 60.18 139.99 -64.70
CA SER A 117 60.31 138.59 -65.06
C SER A 117 61.51 138.42 -65.99
N THR A 118 62.71 138.33 -65.42
CA THR A 118 63.91 138.03 -66.21
C THR A 118 63.78 136.62 -66.77
N GLU A 119 64.38 136.38 -67.93
CA GLU A 119 64.37 135.06 -68.58
C GLU A 119 64.86 133.96 -67.63
N VAL A 120 65.84 134.27 -66.78
CA VAL A 120 66.36 133.38 -65.72
C VAL A 120 65.29 133.01 -64.69
N SER A 121 64.43 133.96 -64.29
CA SER A 121 63.34 133.69 -63.35
C SER A 121 62.30 132.73 -63.98
N LYS A 122 61.92 132.98 -65.24
CA LYS A 122 61.02 132.08 -66.00
C LYS A 122 61.62 130.69 -66.20
N MET A 123 62.92 130.59 -66.49
CA MET A 123 63.61 129.30 -66.62
C MET A 123 63.68 128.54 -65.29
N ARG A 124 63.90 129.23 -64.16
CA ARG A 124 63.87 128.60 -62.82
C ARG A 124 62.47 128.10 -62.47
N GLU A 125 61.44 128.88 -62.76
CA GLU A 125 60.03 128.47 -62.57
C GLU A 125 59.69 127.24 -63.43
N GLN A 126 60.07 127.24 -64.71
CA GLN A 126 59.88 126.10 -65.61
C GLN A 126 60.63 124.85 -65.14
N LEU A 127 61.88 124.99 -64.68
CA LEU A 127 62.65 123.88 -64.16
C LEU A 127 62.00 123.28 -62.91
N LEU A 128 61.58 124.11 -61.96
CA LEU A 128 60.89 123.66 -60.75
C LEU A 128 59.56 122.96 -61.10
N LYS A 129 58.81 123.51 -62.06
CA LYS A 129 57.58 122.89 -62.56
C LYS A 129 57.85 121.50 -63.16
N TYR A 130 58.80 121.39 -64.09
CA TYR A 130 59.14 120.10 -64.68
C TYR A 130 59.72 119.10 -63.67
N GLN A 131 60.47 119.57 -62.68
CA GLN A 131 61.00 118.72 -61.61
C GLN A 131 59.89 118.19 -60.70
N ASN A 132 58.90 119.02 -60.36
CA ASN A 132 57.72 118.60 -59.61
C ASN A 132 56.85 117.63 -60.43
N GLU A 133 56.64 117.90 -61.72
CA GLU A 133 55.93 117.01 -62.63
C GLU A 133 56.65 115.66 -62.77
N TYR A 134 57.97 115.67 -62.93
CA TYR A 134 58.79 114.45 -62.99
C TYR A 134 58.68 113.63 -61.70
N ASN A 135 58.79 114.26 -60.53
CA ASN A 135 58.65 113.58 -59.25
C ASN A 135 57.24 113.00 -59.07
N ALA A 136 56.19 113.74 -59.43
CA ALA A 136 54.81 113.26 -59.37
C ALA A 136 54.56 112.07 -60.32
N VAL A 137 55.16 112.07 -61.51
CA VAL A 137 55.10 110.94 -62.43
C VAL A 137 55.86 109.73 -61.88
N LYS A 138 57.03 109.95 -61.30
CA LYS A 138 57.85 108.89 -60.69
C LYS A 138 57.15 108.24 -59.49
N GLU A 139 56.48 109.01 -58.64
CA GLU A 139 55.67 108.46 -57.54
C GLU A 139 54.48 107.64 -58.05
N ARG A 140 53.79 108.12 -59.10
CA ARG A 140 52.72 107.35 -59.76
C ARG A 140 53.24 106.06 -60.38
N GLU A 141 54.41 106.08 -60.99
CA GLU A 141 55.08 104.88 -61.53
C GLU A 141 55.32 103.87 -60.42
N PHE A 142 55.91 104.27 -59.29
CA PHE A 142 56.14 103.37 -58.15
C PHE A 142 54.83 102.78 -57.62
N HIS A 143 53.77 103.59 -57.49
CA HIS A 143 52.47 103.10 -57.06
C HIS A 143 51.86 102.10 -58.04
N ASN A 144 51.93 102.40 -59.34
CA ASN A 144 51.46 101.49 -60.39
C ASN A 144 52.25 100.18 -60.40
N GLN A 145 53.57 100.22 -60.21
CA GLN A 145 54.42 99.05 -60.15
C GLN A 145 54.08 98.18 -58.93
N TYR A 146 53.87 98.78 -57.77
CA TYR A 146 53.42 98.06 -56.58
C TYR A 146 52.06 97.39 -56.81
N ARG A 147 51.10 98.11 -57.38
CA ARG A 147 49.78 97.57 -57.71
C ARG A 147 49.87 96.42 -58.70
N LEU A 148 50.71 96.54 -59.73
CA LEU A 148 50.94 95.48 -60.70
C LEU A 148 51.50 94.21 -60.03
N ASN A 149 52.49 94.36 -59.16
CA ASN A 149 53.07 93.24 -58.42
C ASN A 149 52.02 92.53 -57.54
N SER A 150 51.23 93.29 -56.78
CA SER A 150 50.13 92.73 -55.96
C SER A 150 49.13 91.93 -56.79
N LEU A 151 48.68 92.48 -57.93
CA LEU A 151 47.75 91.80 -58.83
C LEU A 151 48.37 90.54 -59.47
N MET A 152 49.68 90.55 -59.75
CA MET A 152 50.37 89.35 -60.24
C MET A 152 50.46 88.26 -59.17
N GLU A 153 50.68 88.62 -57.91
CA GLU A 153 50.66 87.69 -56.78
C GLU A 153 49.27 87.08 -56.56
N GLU A 154 48.22 87.91 -56.54
CA GLU A 154 46.83 87.44 -56.45
C GLU A 154 46.47 86.49 -57.60
N LYS A 155 46.82 86.85 -58.84
CA LYS A 155 46.62 85.98 -60.01
C LYS A 155 47.34 84.65 -59.84
N SER A 156 48.57 84.66 -59.34
CA SER A 156 49.37 83.45 -59.09
C SER A 156 48.69 82.55 -58.05
N ILE A 157 48.17 83.13 -56.96
CA ILE A 157 47.44 82.39 -55.93
C ILE A 157 46.17 81.77 -56.50
N ILE A 158 45.37 82.53 -57.25
CA ILE A 158 44.12 82.06 -57.86
C ILE A 158 44.39 80.89 -58.83
N ILE A 159 45.44 80.97 -59.65
CA ILE A 159 45.82 79.87 -60.56
C ILE A 159 46.17 78.61 -59.76
N LYS A 160 46.98 78.74 -58.70
CA LYS A 160 47.34 77.60 -57.83
C LYS A 160 46.12 76.98 -57.15
N GLU A 161 45.16 77.78 -56.69
CA GLU A 161 43.90 77.29 -56.11
C GLU A 161 43.03 76.59 -57.16
N PHE A 162 42.97 77.13 -58.39
CA PHE A 162 42.24 76.51 -59.49
C PHE A 162 42.83 75.15 -59.89
N GLU A 163 44.16 75.02 -59.91
CA GLU A 163 44.85 73.76 -60.20
C GLU A 163 44.61 72.68 -59.13
N LYS A 164 44.31 73.06 -57.88
CA LYS A 164 43.94 72.11 -56.82
C LYS A 164 42.53 71.53 -57.01
N ILE A 165 41.67 72.18 -57.78
CA ILE A 165 40.32 71.67 -58.06
C ILE A 165 40.45 70.43 -58.94
N PRO A 166 40.00 69.25 -58.50
CA PRO A 166 40.12 68.02 -59.27
C PRO A 166 39.45 68.16 -60.62
N LYS A 167 40.09 67.63 -61.67
CA LYS A 167 39.55 67.72 -63.03
C LYS A 167 38.19 66.99 -63.10
N PRO A 168 37.26 67.43 -63.98
CA PRO A 168 35.93 66.81 -64.09
C PRO A 168 35.95 65.29 -64.25
N GLY A 169 36.91 64.76 -65.01
CA GLY A 169 37.08 63.31 -65.18
C GLY A 169 37.53 62.57 -63.91
N GLU A 170 38.27 63.21 -63.01
CA GLU A 170 38.64 62.62 -61.70
C GLU A 170 37.46 62.64 -60.72
N MET A 171 36.67 63.72 -60.73
CA MET A 171 35.42 63.80 -59.97
C MET A 171 34.42 62.75 -60.44
N GLU A 172 34.29 62.55 -61.75
CA GLU A 172 33.38 61.55 -62.31
C GLU A 172 33.84 60.12 -61.98
N LYS A 173 35.14 59.84 -62.02
CA LYS A 173 35.71 58.57 -61.53
C LYS A 173 35.41 58.35 -60.04
N LYS A 174 35.66 59.34 -59.17
CA LYS A 174 35.36 59.26 -57.74
C LYS A 174 33.86 59.03 -57.50
N MET A 175 33.00 59.73 -58.23
CA MET A 175 31.54 59.59 -58.13
C MET A 175 31.07 58.21 -58.61
N ARG A 176 31.68 57.66 -59.67
CA ARG A 176 31.37 56.31 -60.16
C ARG A 176 31.75 55.25 -59.13
N ILE A 177 32.98 55.31 -58.59
CA ILE A 177 33.45 54.39 -57.53
C ILE A 177 32.54 54.46 -56.30
N LEU A 178 32.16 55.66 -55.87
CA LEU A 178 31.24 55.85 -54.73
C LEU A 178 29.86 55.24 -55.01
N ARG A 179 29.30 55.42 -56.21
CA ARG A 179 28.02 54.79 -56.58
C ARG A 179 28.12 53.27 -56.59
N GLU A 180 29.16 52.72 -57.22
CA GLU A 180 29.40 51.27 -57.29
C GLU A 180 29.52 50.69 -55.88
N SER A 181 30.36 51.29 -55.02
CA SER A 181 30.52 50.87 -53.62
C SER A 181 29.21 50.97 -52.82
N THR A 182 28.43 52.04 -53.01
CA THR A 182 27.14 52.20 -52.32
C THR A 182 26.14 51.13 -52.76
N GLU A 183 26.11 50.79 -54.05
CA GLU A 183 25.21 49.77 -54.60
C GLU A 183 25.61 48.36 -54.15
N GLU A 184 26.91 48.07 -54.05
CA GLU A 184 27.43 46.82 -53.47
C GLU A 184 27.01 46.66 -52.01
N LEU A 185 27.23 47.69 -51.18
CA LEU A 185 26.80 47.70 -49.78
C LEU A 185 25.28 47.52 -49.64
N ARG A 186 24.51 48.09 -50.57
CA ARG A 186 23.04 47.94 -50.60
C ARG A 186 22.64 46.49 -50.89
N LYS A 187 23.28 45.84 -51.87
CA LYS A 187 23.04 44.44 -52.20
C LYS A 187 23.43 43.51 -51.04
N GLU A 188 24.58 43.73 -50.42
CA GLU A 188 25.03 42.99 -49.25
C GLU A 188 24.04 43.14 -48.08
N THR A 189 23.60 44.36 -47.79
CA THR A 189 22.61 44.63 -46.74
C THR A 189 21.29 43.89 -47.02
N MET A 190 20.84 43.88 -48.28
CA MET A 190 19.62 43.15 -48.66
C MET A 190 19.79 41.64 -48.49
N GLN A 191 20.94 41.09 -48.90
CA GLN A 191 21.24 39.67 -48.74
C GLN A 191 21.31 39.27 -47.26
N LYS A 192 21.99 40.06 -46.42
CA LYS A 192 22.05 39.85 -44.96
C LYS A 192 20.68 39.89 -44.31
N LYS A 193 19.78 40.78 -44.76
CA LYS A 193 18.39 40.81 -44.27
C LYS A 193 17.63 39.51 -44.58
N ILE A 194 17.81 38.96 -45.78
CA ILE A 194 17.19 37.68 -46.17
C ILE A 194 17.79 36.53 -45.35
N GLU A 195 19.11 36.49 -45.19
CA GLU A 195 19.81 35.50 -44.37
C GLU A 195 19.32 35.51 -42.92
N ILE A 196 19.20 36.69 -42.30
CA ILE A 196 18.65 36.84 -40.95
C ILE A 196 17.20 36.33 -40.87
N LYS A 197 16.38 36.62 -41.89
CA LYS A 197 14.98 36.16 -41.92
C LYS A 197 14.92 34.62 -41.98
N ASN A 198 15.70 34.01 -42.86
CA ASN A 198 15.76 32.55 -42.99
C ASN A 198 16.26 31.89 -41.70
N LEU A 199 17.34 32.41 -41.10
CA LEU A 199 17.87 31.89 -39.83
C LEU A 199 16.86 32.00 -38.68
N ARG A 200 16.06 33.07 -38.64
CA ARG A 200 14.98 33.22 -37.65
C ARG A 200 13.88 32.18 -37.88
N GLU A 201 13.46 31.97 -39.12
CA GLU A 201 12.47 30.94 -39.47
C GLU A 201 12.98 29.54 -39.09
N ASP A 202 14.22 29.21 -39.45
CA ASP A 202 14.87 27.95 -39.07
C ASP A 202 14.93 27.77 -37.55
N LEU A 203 15.35 28.80 -36.80
CA LEU A 203 15.39 28.77 -35.34
C LEU A 203 14.00 28.48 -34.75
N THR A 204 12.96 29.17 -35.25
CA THR A 204 11.59 28.93 -34.77
C THR A 204 11.08 27.53 -35.12
N SER A 205 11.49 26.98 -36.28
CA SER A 205 11.15 25.61 -36.68
C SER A 205 11.81 24.59 -35.75
N LYS A 206 13.08 24.80 -35.40
CA LYS A 206 13.84 23.95 -34.47
C LYS A 206 13.30 24.03 -33.05
N GLN A 207 12.90 25.21 -32.57
CA GLN A 207 12.24 25.34 -31.27
C GLN A 207 10.91 24.59 -31.22
N LYS A 208 10.07 24.69 -32.26
CA LYS A 208 8.82 23.92 -32.34
C LYS A 208 9.07 22.41 -32.34
N GLN A 209 10.11 21.96 -33.06
CA GLN A 209 10.49 20.55 -33.11
C GLN A 209 10.98 20.07 -31.74
N LEU A 210 11.83 20.85 -31.06
CA LEU A 210 12.34 20.53 -29.73
C LEU A 210 11.22 20.38 -28.68
N ILE A 211 10.19 21.23 -28.74
CA ILE A 211 9.02 21.13 -27.85
C ILE A 211 8.25 19.82 -28.09
N LYS A 212 8.10 19.40 -29.37
CA LYS A 212 7.45 18.13 -29.70
C LYS A 212 8.25 16.94 -29.16
N GLU A 213 9.56 16.94 -29.40
CA GLU A 213 10.47 15.89 -28.92
C GLU A 213 10.50 15.83 -27.39
N GLN A 214 10.45 16.97 -26.68
CA GLN A 214 10.30 17.01 -25.23
C GLN A 214 9.01 16.34 -24.75
N LYS A 215 7.88 16.64 -25.41
CA LYS A 215 6.59 16.04 -25.05
C LYS A 215 6.58 14.54 -25.31
N GLU A 216 7.11 14.08 -26.44
CA GLU A 216 7.25 12.65 -26.75
C GLU A 216 8.15 11.95 -25.72
N LEU A 217 9.23 12.61 -25.27
CA LEU A 217 10.10 12.09 -24.22
C LEU A 217 9.36 11.98 -22.87
N GLU A 218 8.55 12.98 -22.50
CA GLU A 218 7.73 12.93 -21.28
C GLU A 218 6.72 11.78 -21.32
N GLU A 219 6.02 11.58 -22.45
CA GLU A 219 5.08 10.47 -22.66
C GLU A 219 5.79 9.11 -22.54
N LEU A 220 6.99 8.97 -23.11
CA LEU A 220 7.82 7.76 -22.98
C LEU A 220 8.30 7.50 -21.56
N LEU A 221 8.63 8.54 -20.80
CA LEU A 221 9.03 8.41 -19.40
C LEU A 221 7.84 7.97 -18.52
N GLU A 222 6.65 8.52 -18.76
CA GLU A 222 5.43 8.10 -18.06
C GLU A 222 5.10 6.63 -18.36
N TYR A 223 5.21 6.22 -19.63
CA TYR A 223 5.06 4.82 -20.04
C TYR A 223 6.13 3.90 -19.42
N GLN A 224 7.36 4.40 -19.21
CA GLN A 224 8.39 3.64 -18.52
C GLN A 224 8.04 3.40 -17.03
N VAL A 225 7.40 4.37 -16.37
CA VAL A 225 6.95 4.22 -14.98
C VAL A 225 5.87 3.15 -14.88
N THR A 226 4.86 3.18 -15.76
CA THR A 226 3.81 2.15 -15.76
C THR A 226 4.37 0.75 -16.00
N LEU A 227 5.31 0.59 -16.94
CA LEU A 227 6.01 -0.68 -17.17
C LEU A 227 6.80 -1.15 -15.93
N LYS A 228 7.45 -0.24 -15.21
CA LYS A 228 8.15 -0.61 -13.97
C LYS A 228 7.17 -1.11 -12.90
N ASP A 229 6.03 -0.47 -12.75
CA ASP A 229 4.98 -0.90 -11.82
C ASP A 229 4.40 -2.27 -12.21
N GLU A 230 4.17 -2.49 -13.52
CA GLU A 230 3.74 -3.78 -14.05
C GLU A 230 4.78 -4.88 -13.77
N VAL A 231 6.08 -4.61 -13.97
CA VAL A 231 7.15 -5.58 -13.66
C VAL A 231 7.16 -5.95 -12.19
N VAL A 232 7.04 -4.96 -11.29
CA VAL A 232 6.96 -5.21 -9.83
C VAL A 232 5.74 -6.06 -9.50
N HIS A 233 4.58 -5.77 -10.11
CA HIS A 233 3.37 -6.56 -9.94
C HIS A 233 3.57 -8.02 -10.40
N HIS A 234 4.14 -8.23 -11.59
CA HIS A 234 4.41 -9.57 -12.13
C HIS A 234 5.42 -10.35 -11.28
N GLN A 235 6.41 -9.68 -10.68
CA GLN A 235 7.36 -10.32 -9.76
C GLN A 235 6.69 -10.80 -8.45
N ALA A 236 5.60 -10.17 -8.02
CA ALA A 236 4.86 -10.59 -6.82
C ALA A 236 4.01 -11.85 -7.05
N ILE A 237 3.59 -12.13 -8.30
CA ILE A 237 2.73 -13.26 -8.65
C ILE A 237 3.37 -14.62 -8.29
N PRO A 238 4.64 -14.94 -8.67
CA PRO A 238 5.29 -16.18 -8.27
C PRO A 238 5.34 -16.40 -6.76
N VAL A 239 5.52 -15.33 -5.97
CA VAL A 239 5.54 -15.41 -4.50
C VAL A 239 4.16 -15.80 -3.95
N GLN A 240 3.10 -15.24 -4.51
CA GLN A 240 1.72 -15.59 -4.14
C GLN A 240 1.38 -17.03 -4.53
N ILE A 241 1.74 -17.44 -5.75
CA ILE A 241 1.58 -18.81 -6.23
C ILE A 241 2.34 -19.78 -5.33
N GLY A 242 3.58 -19.48 -4.95
CA GLY A 242 4.36 -20.30 -4.01
C GLY A 242 3.66 -20.51 -2.67
N LYS A 243 3.08 -19.46 -2.08
CA LYS A 243 2.31 -19.54 -0.83
C LYS A 243 1.07 -20.43 -0.96
N GLU A 244 0.31 -20.31 -2.05
CA GLU A 244 -0.88 -21.14 -2.30
C GLU A 244 -0.51 -22.60 -2.61
N ILE A 245 0.61 -22.85 -3.30
CA ILE A 245 1.16 -24.20 -3.50
C ILE A 245 1.53 -24.83 -2.16
N GLU A 246 2.23 -24.12 -1.28
CA GLU A 246 2.59 -24.64 0.05
C GLU A 246 1.35 -24.97 0.88
N LYS A 247 0.37 -24.06 0.92
CA LYS A 247 -0.91 -24.26 1.63
C LYS A 247 -1.66 -25.48 1.11
N THR A 248 -1.74 -25.63 -0.21
CA THR A 248 -2.38 -26.78 -0.86
C THR A 248 -1.62 -28.08 -0.59
N THR A 249 -0.28 -28.03 -0.60
CA THR A 249 0.57 -29.19 -0.32
C THR A 249 0.41 -29.65 1.12
N ARG A 250 0.38 -28.73 2.10
CA ARG A 250 0.11 -29.06 3.51
C ARG A 250 -1.25 -29.76 3.67
N LYS A 251 -2.31 -29.20 3.09
CA LYS A 251 -3.65 -29.82 3.08
C LYS A 251 -3.64 -31.20 2.44
N LYS A 252 -2.94 -31.37 1.30
CA LYS A 252 -2.80 -32.66 0.62
C LYS A 252 -2.17 -33.71 1.53
N VAL A 253 -1.07 -33.36 2.21
CA VAL A 253 -0.38 -34.27 3.14
C VAL A 253 -1.27 -34.66 4.33
N GLU A 254 -2.00 -33.70 4.90
CA GLU A 254 -2.96 -33.97 5.98
C GLU A 254 -4.10 -34.89 5.54
N MET A 255 -4.64 -34.67 4.34
CA MET A 255 -5.68 -35.51 3.76
C MET A 255 -5.18 -36.93 3.45
N GLU A 256 -3.95 -37.08 2.94
CA GLU A 256 -3.36 -38.39 2.69
C GLU A 256 -3.15 -39.17 4.00
N LYS A 257 -2.72 -38.50 5.07
CA LYS A 257 -2.64 -39.12 6.41
C LYS A 257 -4.01 -39.60 6.89
N LYS A 258 -5.06 -38.78 6.74
CA LYS A 258 -6.44 -39.17 7.10
C LYS A 258 -6.93 -40.34 6.25
N LYS A 259 -6.63 -40.34 4.95
CA LYS A 259 -6.97 -41.43 4.03
C LYS A 259 -6.34 -42.75 4.49
N ILE A 260 -5.05 -42.75 4.84
CA ILE A 260 -4.36 -43.96 5.33
C ILE A 260 -5.03 -44.50 6.61
N VAL A 261 -5.43 -43.63 7.54
CA VAL A 261 -6.18 -44.04 8.75
C VAL A 261 -7.51 -44.68 8.38
N LEU A 262 -8.29 -44.04 7.51
CA LEU A 262 -9.58 -44.58 7.06
C LEU A 262 -9.44 -45.91 6.31
N GLU A 263 -8.38 -46.08 5.50
CA GLU A 263 -8.09 -47.34 4.83
C GLU A 263 -7.80 -48.47 5.84
N TYR A 264 -7.10 -48.14 6.93
CA TYR A 264 -6.85 -49.10 8.01
C TYR A 264 -8.14 -49.46 8.77
N GLU A 265 -8.97 -48.47 9.12
CA GLU A 265 -10.29 -48.70 9.76
C GLU A 265 -11.21 -49.54 8.87
N LEU A 266 -11.25 -49.26 7.56
CA LEU A 266 -12.03 -50.05 6.59
C LEU A 266 -11.56 -51.51 6.55
N LYS A 267 -10.25 -51.74 6.58
CA LYS A 267 -9.67 -53.08 6.60
C LYS A 267 -10.07 -53.83 7.87
N GLU A 268 -9.95 -53.20 9.05
CA GLU A 268 -10.36 -53.80 10.32
C GLU A 268 -11.86 -54.12 10.33
N LEU A 269 -12.70 -53.20 9.85
CA LEU A 269 -14.13 -53.41 9.76
C LEU A 269 -14.47 -54.57 8.82
N ASN A 270 -13.82 -54.64 7.66
CA ASN A 270 -14.00 -55.74 6.71
C ASN A 270 -13.56 -57.10 7.29
N ASP A 271 -12.45 -57.14 8.05
CA ASP A 271 -12.00 -58.35 8.74
C ASP A 271 -13.00 -58.76 9.85
N SER A 272 -13.59 -57.79 10.55
CA SER A 272 -14.66 -58.04 11.53
C SER A 272 -15.94 -58.57 10.86
N LEU A 273 -16.31 -58.03 9.71
CA LEU A 273 -17.47 -58.45 8.94
C LEU A 273 -17.32 -59.92 8.50
N LYS A 274 -16.15 -60.30 7.94
CA LYS A 274 -15.85 -61.69 7.57
C LYS A 274 -15.93 -62.65 8.77
N LYS A 275 -15.49 -62.22 9.96
CA LYS A 275 -15.64 -63.01 11.20
C LYS A 275 -17.10 -63.18 11.62
N VAL A 276 -17.94 -62.18 11.37
CA VAL A 276 -19.38 -62.27 11.64
C VAL A 276 -20.07 -63.16 10.61
N GLU A 277 -19.78 -63.01 9.32
CA GLU A 277 -20.31 -63.86 8.25
C GLU A 277 -19.98 -65.34 8.47
N THR A 278 -18.74 -65.65 8.83
CA THR A 278 -18.33 -67.03 9.16
C THR A 278 -19.08 -67.59 10.37
N LYS A 279 -19.32 -66.79 11.42
CA LYS A 279 -20.17 -67.19 12.55
C LYS A 279 -21.63 -67.40 12.15
N ILE A 280 -22.18 -66.54 11.30
CA ILE A 280 -23.56 -66.68 10.81
C ILE A 280 -23.70 -67.99 10.04
N ASN A 281 -22.75 -68.31 9.16
CA ASN A 281 -22.78 -69.57 8.40
C ASN A 281 -22.72 -70.79 9.34
N ALA A 282 -21.85 -70.78 10.34
CA ALA A 282 -21.79 -71.86 11.33
C ALA A 282 -23.10 -72.03 12.11
N ILE A 283 -23.72 -70.92 12.56
CA ILE A 283 -25.01 -70.95 13.25
C ILE A 283 -26.13 -71.46 12.32
N MET A 284 -26.08 -71.10 11.03
CA MET A 284 -27.04 -71.58 10.05
C MET A 284 -26.93 -73.09 9.83
N GLU A 285 -25.71 -73.63 9.75
CA GLU A 285 -25.46 -75.08 9.69
C GLU A 285 -25.98 -75.79 10.95
N GLU A 286 -25.63 -75.29 12.15
CA GLU A 286 -26.14 -75.83 13.42
C GLU A 286 -27.68 -75.81 13.48
N LYS A 287 -28.30 -74.72 13.03
CA LYS A 287 -29.76 -74.60 12.97
C LYS A 287 -30.37 -75.67 12.06
N GLU A 288 -29.79 -75.92 10.88
CA GLU A 288 -30.27 -76.96 9.97
C GLU A 288 -30.18 -78.35 10.60
N ASP A 289 -29.08 -78.65 11.29
CA ASP A 289 -28.90 -79.93 11.98
C ASP A 289 -29.89 -80.11 13.14
N VAL A 290 -30.13 -79.06 13.93
CA VAL A 290 -31.17 -79.07 14.98
C VAL A 290 -32.56 -79.29 14.39
N ILE A 291 -32.89 -78.65 13.26
CA ILE A 291 -34.17 -78.87 12.57
C ILE A 291 -34.32 -80.34 12.18
N LYS A 292 -33.30 -80.94 11.53
CA LYS A 292 -33.31 -82.37 11.17
C LYS A 292 -33.47 -83.27 12.39
N GLU A 293 -32.77 -82.98 13.49
CA GLU A 293 -32.89 -83.76 14.73
C GLU A 293 -34.29 -83.66 15.35
N VAL A 294 -34.88 -82.46 15.39
CA VAL A 294 -36.24 -82.23 15.91
C VAL A 294 -37.28 -82.94 15.05
N GLU A 295 -37.17 -82.86 13.72
CA GLU A 295 -38.05 -83.57 12.79
C GLU A 295 -37.93 -85.09 12.96
N GLY A 296 -36.70 -85.61 13.11
CA GLY A 296 -36.45 -87.02 13.40
C GLY A 296 -37.07 -87.48 14.72
N LYS A 297 -36.94 -86.69 15.80
CA LYS A 297 -37.56 -86.99 17.10
C LYS A 297 -39.09 -86.92 17.03
N ARG A 298 -39.66 -85.95 16.30
CA ARG A 298 -41.12 -85.87 16.08
C ARG A 298 -41.66 -87.10 15.36
N ALA A 299 -40.99 -87.54 14.29
CA ALA A 299 -41.36 -88.76 13.57
C ALA A 299 -41.29 -90.00 14.47
N LEU A 300 -40.24 -90.14 15.30
CA LEU A 300 -40.13 -91.24 16.25
C LEU A 300 -41.24 -91.20 17.31
N LEU A 301 -41.57 -90.02 17.83
CA LEU A 301 -42.65 -89.84 18.80
C LEU A 301 -43.99 -90.27 18.19
N GLU A 302 -44.29 -89.86 16.96
CA GLU A 302 -45.52 -90.24 16.26
C GLU A 302 -45.63 -91.76 16.09
N VAL A 303 -44.53 -92.46 15.79
CA VAL A 303 -44.50 -93.93 15.75
C VAL A 303 -44.80 -94.52 17.13
N LYS A 304 -44.16 -94.00 18.20
CA LYS A 304 -44.38 -94.48 19.56
C LYS A 304 -45.79 -94.23 20.08
N GLU A 305 -46.40 -93.10 19.74
CA GLU A 305 -47.81 -92.81 20.04
C GLU A 305 -48.75 -93.78 19.33
N ARG A 306 -48.49 -94.10 18.05
CA ARG A 306 -49.26 -95.13 17.32
C ARG A 306 -49.11 -96.50 17.95
N GLU A 307 -47.90 -96.93 18.31
CA GLU A 307 -47.64 -98.20 19.01
C GLU A 307 -48.35 -98.25 20.37
N TYR A 308 -48.26 -97.18 21.17
CA TYR A 308 -48.94 -97.08 22.46
C TYR A 308 -50.45 -97.21 22.30
N ASN A 309 -51.05 -96.48 21.34
CA ASN A 309 -52.47 -96.56 21.05
C ASN A 309 -52.92 -97.97 20.61
N GLN A 310 -52.09 -98.69 19.86
CA GLN A 310 -52.35 -100.09 19.51
C GLN A 310 -52.33 -101.01 20.73
N LEU A 311 -51.33 -100.85 21.60
CA LEU A 311 -51.21 -101.61 22.85
C LEU A 311 -52.38 -101.35 23.80
N VAL A 312 -52.85 -100.10 23.91
CA VAL A 312 -54.03 -99.74 24.72
C VAL A 312 -55.27 -100.47 24.21
N LYS A 313 -55.53 -100.45 22.89
CA LYS A 313 -56.66 -101.19 22.29
C LYS A 313 -56.58 -102.70 22.57
N LEU A 314 -55.38 -103.28 22.49
CA LEU A 314 -55.17 -104.70 22.78
C LEU A 314 -55.42 -105.02 24.27
N LEU A 315 -54.99 -104.13 25.17
CA LEU A 315 -55.22 -104.27 26.61
C LEU A 315 -56.71 -104.17 26.96
N GLU A 316 -57.44 -103.24 26.34
CA GLU A 316 -58.91 -103.13 26.48
C GLU A 316 -59.61 -104.41 26.02
N LEU A 317 -59.25 -104.93 24.84
CA LEU A 317 -59.77 -106.21 24.33
C LEU A 317 -59.46 -107.38 25.27
N THR A 318 -58.25 -107.42 25.84
CA THR A 318 -57.84 -108.46 26.78
C THR A 318 -58.64 -108.38 28.08
N ARG A 319 -58.87 -107.19 28.61
CA ARG A 319 -59.72 -106.97 29.79
C ARG A 319 -61.16 -107.40 29.53
N GLU A 320 -61.70 -107.10 28.35
CA GLU A 320 -63.05 -107.55 27.96
C GLU A 320 -63.12 -109.08 27.89
N ASN A 321 -62.14 -109.74 27.27
CA ASN A 321 -62.04 -111.20 27.24
C ASN A 321 -61.92 -111.82 28.65
N GLU A 322 -61.13 -111.21 29.54
CA GLU A 322 -61.01 -111.65 30.93
C GLU A 322 -62.33 -111.50 31.69
N ALA A 323 -63.02 -110.37 31.52
CA ALA A 323 -64.33 -110.13 32.13
C ALA A 323 -65.39 -111.14 31.64
N THR A 324 -65.40 -111.46 30.35
CA THR A 324 -66.23 -112.53 29.79
C THR A 324 -65.87 -113.89 30.41
N SER A 325 -64.58 -114.23 30.47
CA SER A 325 -64.12 -115.50 31.06
C SER A 325 -64.48 -115.63 32.56
N LEU A 326 -64.38 -114.54 33.33
CA LEU A 326 -64.78 -114.51 34.74
C LEU A 326 -66.30 -114.69 34.90
N THR A 327 -67.09 -114.10 34.00
CA THR A 327 -68.55 -114.26 33.98
C THR A 327 -68.92 -115.71 33.68
N GLU A 328 -68.31 -116.31 32.66
CA GLU A 328 -68.48 -117.74 32.32
C GLU A 328 -68.10 -118.66 33.48
N ARG A 329 -66.97 -118.39 34.16
CA ARG A 329 -66.57 -119.12 35.37
C ARG A 329 -67.62 -119.01 36.47
N GLY A 330 -68.15 -117.81 36.71
CA GLY A 330 -69.21 -117.60 37.71
C GLY A 330 -70.49 -118.40 37.41
N ILE A 331 -70.87 -118.49 36.12
CA ILE A 331 -71.99 -119.33 35.67
C ILE A 331 -71.70 -120.82 35.94
N LEU A 332 -70.50 -121.29 35.62
CA LEU A 332 -70.09 -122.67 35.85
C LEU A 332 -70.06 -123.04 37.34
N ASP A 333 -69.54 -122.17 38.21
CA ASP A 333 -69.55 -122.38 39.66
C ASP A 333 -70.97 -122.46 40.23
N LEU A 334 -71.89 -121.63 39.72
CA LEU A 334 -73.30 -121.67 40.11
C LEU A 334 -73.97 -122.98 39.68
N ASN A 335 -73.70 -123.44 38.44
CA ASN A 335 -74.15 -124.72 37.93
C ASN A 335 -73.59 -125.92 38.72
N LEU A 336 -72.31 -125.86 39.11
CA LEU A 336 -71.67 -126.87 39.96
C LEU A 336 -72.33 -126.92 41.34
N ARG A 337 -72.62 -125.75 41.94
CA ARG A 337 -73.31 -125.66 43.22
C ARG A 337 -74.72 -126.23 43.14
N ASN A 338 -75.48 -125.93 42.08
CA ASN A 338 -76.80 -126.53 41.84
C ASN A 338 -76.68 -128.06 41.73
N SER A 339 -75.71 -128.56 40.96
CA SER A 339 -75.45 -130.00 40.83
C SER A 339 -75.10 -130.67 42.16
N LEU A 340 -74.37 -129.99 43.05
CA LEU A 340 -74.07 -130.47 44.40
C LEU A 340 -75.32 -130.49 45.30
N ILE A 341 -76.18 -129.48 45.21
CA ILE A 341 -77.48 -129.45 45.91
C ILE A 341 -78.35 -130.60 45.42
N ASP A 342 -78.44 -130.83 44.11
CA ASP A 342 -79.18 -131.94 43.54
C ASP A 342 -78.63 -133.29 44.01
N LYS A 343 -77.30 -133.46 44.03
CA LYS A 343 -76.65 -134.66 44.60
C LYS A 343 -77.05 -134.87 46.06
N GLN A 344 -77.06 -133.82 46.87
CA GLN A 344 -77.45 -133.90 48.28
C GLN A 344 -78.93 -134.29 48.42
N ASN A 345 -79.82 -133.66 47.64
CA ASN A 345 -81.24 -134.00 47.60
C ASN A 345 -81.46 -135.47 47.22
N TYR A 346 -80.77 -135.97 46.19
CA TYR A 346 -80.80 -137.38 45.81
C TYR A 346 -80.29 -138.30 46.92
N HIS A 347 -79.20 -137.94 47.60
CA HIS A 347 -78.67 -138.71 48.72
C HIS A 347 -79.65 -138.78 49.90
N ASP A 348 -80.29 -137.66 50.24
CA ASP A 348 -81.28 -137.58 51.32
C ASP A 348 -82.54 -138.39 50.98
N GLU A 349 -83.00 -138.32 49.73
CA GLU A 349 -84.11 -139.12 49.22
C GLU A 349 -83.77 -140.63 49.26
N LEU A 350 -82.58 -141.02 48.80
CA LEU A 350 -82.10 -142.41 48.86
C LEU A 350 -82.00 -142.90 50.32
N SER A 351 -81.47 -142.08 51.22
CA SER A 351 -81.37 -142.39 52.65
C SER A 351 -82.75 -142.55 53.31
N ARG A 352 -83.74 -141.76 52.88
CA ARG A 352 -85.12 -141.90 53.32
C ARG A 352 -85.73 -143.22 52.83
N LYS A 353 -85.57 -143.53 51.53
CA LYS A 353 -86.00 -144.80 50.92
C LYS A 353 -85.36 -146.01 51.60
N GLN A 354 -84.07 -145.92 51.96
CA GLN A 354 -83.35 -146.97 52.70
C GLN A 354 -83.95 -147.19 54.10
N ARG A 355 -84.27 -146.11 54.85
CA ARG A 355 -84.91 -146.21 56.17
C ARG A 355 -86.32 -146.80 56.09
N GLU A 356 -87.10 -146.44 55.07
CA GLU A 356 -88.41 -147.04 54.80
C GLU A 356 -88.27 -148.54 54.52
N LYS A 357 -87.35 -148.93 53.62
CA LYS A 357 -87.01 -150.34 53.34
C LYS A 357 -86.63 -151.12 54.62
N GLU A 358 -85.77 -150.57 55.48
CA GLU A 358 -85.38 -151.23 56.74
C GLU A 358 -86.54 -151.36 57.74
N ARG A 359 -87.49 -150.40 57.73
CA ARG A 359 -88.72 -150.47 58.53
C ARG A 359 -89.61 -151.61 58.03
N ASP A 360 -89.81 -151.69 56.72
CA ASP A 360 -90.58 -152.74 56.07
C ASP A 360 -89.95 -154.11 56.28
N PHE A 361 -88.61 -154.22 56.17
CA PHE A 361 -87.88 -155.45 56.45
C PHE A 361 -88.01 -155.92 57.90
N ARG A 362 -87.97 -154.99 58.87
CA ARG A 362 -88.23 -155.31 60.29
C ARG A 362 -89.67 -155.77 60.52
N ASN A 363 -90.64 -155.15 59.86
CA ASN A 363 -92.04 -155.56 59.90
C ASN A 363 -92.24 -156.96 59.28
N LEU A 364 -91.57 -157.24 58.15
CA LEU A 364 -91.58 -158.55 57.51
C LEU A 364 -91.01 -159.63 58.44
N LYS A 365 -89.86 -159.39 59.08
CA LYS A 365 -89.29 -160.32 60.08
C LYS A 365 -90.20 -160.57 61.27
N LYS A 366 -90.92 -159.55 61.76
CA LYS A 366 -91.94 -159.72 62.80
C LYS A 366 -93.07 -160.62 62.32
N MET A 367 -93.55 -160.42 61.10
CA MET A 367 -94.58 -161.26 60.46
C MET A 367 -94.10 -162.69 60.25
N GLU A 368 -92.87 -162.91 59.79
CA GLU A 368 -92.24 -164.25 59.68
C GLU A 368 -92.14 -164.95 61.04
N LEU A 369 -91.74 -164.24 62.10
CA LEU A 369 -91.66 -164.83 63.44
C LEU A 369 -93.04 -165.22 63.97
N LEU A 370 -94.05 -164.36 63.79
CA LEU A 370 -95.44 -164.67 64.13
C LEU A 370 -95.96 -165.89 63.36
N LEU A 371 -95.63 -165.98 62.07
CA LEU A 371 -95.97 -167.14 61.23
C LEU A 371 -95.29 -168.41 61.73
N LYS A 372 -94.01 -168.34 62.15
CA LYS A 372 -93.29 -169.48 62.71
C LYS A 372 -93.90 -169.96 64.03
N VAL A 373 -94.23 -169.03 64.93
CA VAL A 373 -94.90 -169.34 66.21
C VAL A 373 -96.25 -170.01 65.97
N SER A 374 -97.04 -169.53 65.01
CA SER A 374 -98.32 -170.17 64.67
C SER A 374 -98.13 -171.54 64.00
N TRP A 375 -97.06 -171.73 63.23
CA TRP A 375 -96.67 -173.04 62.67
C TRP A 375 -96.25 -174.05 63.76
N ASP A 376 -95.44 -173.63 64.73
CA ASP A 376 -95.03 -174.46 65.86
C ASP A 376 -96.24 -174.83 66.74
N ALA A 377 -97.13 -173.88 67.00
CA ALA A 377 -98.39 -174.12 67.72
C ALA A 377 -99.29 -175.14 66.98
N LEU A 378 -99.39 -175.05 65.66
CA LEU A 378 -100.10 -176.02 64.85
C LEU A 378 -99.49 -177.43 64.98
N THR A 379 -98.16 -177.53 64.87
CA THR A 379 -97.42 -178.79 64.98
C THR A 379 -97.62 -179.44 66.35
N GLN A 380 -97.58 -178.64 67.42
CA GLN A 380 -97.83 -179.10 68.79
C GLN A 380 -99.26 -179.63 68.98
N THR A 381 -100.24 -178.95 68.38
CA THR A 381 -101.65 -179.36 68.40
C THR A 381 -101.86 -180.68 67.65
N GLN A 382 -101.18 -180.85 66.50
CA GLN A 382 -101.20 -182.10 65.73
C GLN A 382 -100.56 -183.26 66.50
N ALA A 383 -99.43 -183.04 67.19
CA ALA A 383 -98.78 -184.05 68.03
C ALA A 383 -99.65 -184.48 69.23
N LEU A 384 -100.33 -183.52 69.87
CA LEU A 384 -101.32 -183.77 70.92
C LEU A 384 -102.48 -184.63 70.41
N HIS A 385 -102.96 -184.35 69.21
CA HIS A 385 -104.01 -185.13 68.57
C HIS A 385 -103.57 -186.58 68.27
N GLN A 386 -102.35 -186.80 67.78
CA GLN A 386 -101.80 -188.15 67.58
C GLN A 386 -101.63 -188.94 68.88
N ARG A 387 -101.21 -188.28 69.96
CA ARG A 387 -101.08 -188.94 71.28
C ARG A 387 -102.42 -189.41 71.83
N LEU A 388 -103.46 -188.58 71.73
CA LEU A 388 -104.82 -188.94 72.14
C LEU A 388 -105.39 -190.11 71.31
N LEU A 389 -105.06 -190.18 70.02
CA LEU A 389 -105.42 -191.29 69.14
C LEU A 389 -104.79 -192.62 69.60
N LEU A 390 -103.51 -192.63 69.98
CA LEU A 390 -102.80 -193.83 70.46
C LEU A 390 -103.27 -194.30 71.84
N GLU A 391 -103.68 -193.37 72.72
CA GLU A 391 -104.27 -193.71 74.03
C GLU A 391 -105.65 -194.36 73.90
N MET A 392 -106.41 -194.08 72.83
CA MET A 392 -107.69 -194.73 72.55
C MET A 392 -107.57 -196.18 72.04
N GLU A 393 -106.47 -196.54 71.39
CA GLU A 393 -106.28 -197.89 70.80
C GLU A 393 -105.75 -198.93 71.81
N ALA A 394 -105.29 -198.52 73.00
CA ALA A 394 -104.62 -199.40 73.97
C ALA A 394 -105.53 -200.02 75.06
N ILE A 395 -106.86 -199.98 74.90
CA ILE A 395 -107.82 -200.63 75.83
C ILE A 395 -108.36 -201.93 75.20
N PRO A 396 -108.02 -203.11 75.74
CA PRO A 396 -108.65 -204.37 75.36
C PRO A 396 -110.10 -204.46 75.85
N LYS A 397 -110.99 -204.80 74.91
CA LYS A 397 -112.36 -205.27 75.14
C LYS A 397 -112.29 -206.66 75.77
N ASP A 398 -112.56 -206.78 77.07
CA ASP A 398 -113.08 -208.04 77.57
C ASP A 398 -114.18 -207.83 78.63
N ASP A 399 -115.25 -208.59 78.40
CA ASP A 399 -116.65 -208.26 78.63
C ASP A 399 -117.24 -209.12 79.76
N SER A 400 -116.39 -209.52 80.71
CA SER A 400 -116.72 -210.52 81.73
C SER A 400 -117.19 -209.91 83.05
N ALA A 401 -116.77 -208.69 83.41
CA ALA A 401 -117.18 -208.05 84.68
C ALA A 401 -118.52 -207.28 84.60
N LEU A 402 -118.97 -206.86 83.41
CA LEU A 402 -120.22 -206.10 83.23
C LEU A 402 -121.48 -206.97 83.12
N SER A 403 -121.33 -208.28 82.98
CA SER A 403 -122.45 -209.24 82.97
C SER A 403 -122.86 -209.65 84.40
N GLU A 404 -121.91 -209.78 85.33
CA GLU A 404 -122.20 -210.13 86.73
C GLU A 404 -122.83 -208.96 87.50
N ARG A 405 -122.37 -207.70 87.30
CA ARG A 405 -122.99 -206.54 87.96
C ARG A 405 -124.41 -206.23 87.45
N ARG A 406 -124.75 -206.61 86.22
CA ARG A 406 -126.13 -206.50 85.69
C ARG A 406 -127.07 -207.57 86.27
N ARG A 407 -126.54 -208.73 86.68
CA ARG A 407 -127.31 -209.84 87.27
C ARG A 407 -127.47 -209.69 88.79
N GLU A 408 -126.46 -209.15 89.48
CA GLU A 408 -126.54 -208.80 90.91
C GLU A 408 -127.54 -207.67 91.17
N LEU A 409 -127.55 -206.60 90.37
CA LEU A 409 -128.55 -205.51 90.47
C LEU A 409 -129.97 -205.97 90.14
N HIS A 410 -130.16 -207.06 89.40
CA HIS A 410 -131.49 -207.64 89.17
C HIS A 410 -131.95 -208.54 90.33
N LYS A 411 -131.02 -209.20 91.04
CA LYS A 411 -131.31 -209.89 92.30
C LYS A 411 -131.58 -208.92 93.44
N GLU A 412 -130.85 -207.79 93.54
CA GLU A 412 -131.07 -206.77 94.56
C GLU A 412 -132.45 -206.09 94.41
N VAL A 413 -132.93 -205.88 93.19
CA VAL A 413 -134.25 -205.27 92.90
C VAL A 413 -135.43 -206.24 93.16
N GLU A 414 -135.29 -207.55 92.95
CA GLU A 414 -136.34 -208.57 93.24
C GLU A 414 -136.38 -209.01 94.72
N VAL A 415 -135.24 -209.04 95.42
CA VAL A 415 -135.18 -209.32 96.87
C VAL A 415 -135.74 -208.16 97.70
N ALA A 416 -135.52 -206.90 97.31
CA ALA A 416 -136.10 -205.75 98.02
C ALA A 416 -137.63 -205.63 97.80
N LYS A 417 -138.15 -205.97 96.61
CA LYS A 417 -139.60 -206.15 96.36
C LYS A 417 -140.21 -207.31 97.18
N ARG A 418 -139.47 -208.39 97.47
CA ARG A 418 -139.94 -209.49 98.35
C ARG A 418 -139.91 -209.13 99.84
N ASN A 419 -138.93 -208.34 100.31
CA ASN A 419 -138.95 -207.78 101.67
C ASN A 419 -140.15 -206.82 101.90
N LEU A 420 -140.58 -206.10 100.85
CA LEU A 420 -141.81 -205.27 100.84
C LEU A 420 -143.10 -206.11 100.93
N THR A 421 -143.06 -207.41 100.61
CA THR A 421 -144.27 -208.26 100.54
C THR A 421 -144.33 -209.31 101.66
N GLN A 422 -143.21 -209.64 102.32
CA GLN A 422 -143.17 -210.62 103.42
C GLN A 422 -143.31 -210.01 104.83
N GLN A 423 -143.05 -208.70 105.04
CA GLN A 423 -143.45 -208.01 106.29
C GLN A 423 -144.96 -207.67 106.34
N VAL A 424 -145.69 -207.78 105.23
CA VAL A 424 -147.15 -207.51 105.15
C VAL A 424 -148.00 -208.73 105.56
N ASN A 425 -147.45 -209.93 105.83
CA ASN A 425 -148.28 -211.14 106.04
C ASN A 425 -147.98 -212.05 107.25
N ILE A 426 -147.05 -211.71 108.16
CA ILE A 426 -146.90 -212.45 109.43
C ILE A 426 -146.66 -211.41 110.54
N ASN A 427 -147.66 -210.97 111.31
CA ASN A 427 -148.50 -211.83 112.13
C ASN A 427 -149.62 -212.60 111.45
N SER A 428 -149.31 -213.88 111.27
CA SER A 428 -149.95 -214.90 112.08
C SER A 428 -148.86 -215.52 112.99
N TYR A 429 -148.88 -215.22 114.31
CA TYR A 429 -148.04 -215.74 115.45
C TYR A 429 -146.96 -214.90 116.20
N LEU A 430 -147.22 -213.63 116.51
CA LEU A 430 -146.85 -212.92 117.77
C LEU A 430 -147.54 -211.54 117.85
N SER A 431 -148.87 -211.60 117.98
CA SER A 431 -149.65 -211.20 119.17
C SER A 431 -149.33 -209.90 119.92
N PHE A 432 -150.31 -209.48 120.75
CA PHE A 432 -150.13 -208.89 122.09
C PHE A 432 -148.69 -208.78 122.56
#